data_AF-A0A2D8ELF0-F1
#
_entry.id   AF-A0A2D8ELF0-F1
#
_cell.length_a   1.000
_cell.length_b   1.000
_cell.length_c   1.000
_cell.angle_alpha   90.00
_cell.angle_beta   90.00
_cell.angle_gamma   90.00
#
_symmetry.space_group_name_H-M   'P 1'
#
loop_
_entity.id
_entity.type
_entity.pdbx_description
1 polymer ?
#
loop_
_entity_poly.entity_id
_entity_poly.type
_entity_poly.pdbx_seq_one_letter_code
_entity_poly.pdbx_strand_id
1 'polypeptide(L)'
;MIANAVLTLPMALLVKRDFARLGRVSWPVAIWTGLAMHGHALATFAIAWLDRGSGYGPTLWSLFPGGTITALGAHVIYLGRKAYGDQARVYGLKENELIEHGIYRRSRNPQYLGYWLMFVGAAIASGSLLAFGFAFIFALLVHGYITIVEEPHLKRHFGADYTIYCQRVARYFHVDASEDLKRELTDG
;
A
#
# COMPACT_ATOMS: atom_id res chain seq x y z
N MET A 1 -18.92 7.96 -5.13
CA MET A 1 -18.85 7.06 -3.95
C MET A 1 -19.20 5.60 -4.27
N ILE A 2 -20.27 5.30 -5.02
CA ILE A 2 -20.70 3.91 -5.33
C ILE A 2 -19.67 3.13 -6.19
N ALA A 3 -18.95 3.80 -7.09
CA ALA A 3 -17.99 3.16 -7.99
C ALA A 3 -16.84 2.41 -7.27
N ASN A 4 -16.37 2.88 -6.10
CA ASN A 4 -15.23 2.24 -5.41
C ASN A 4 -15.62 0.99 -4.61
N ALA A 5 -16.81 0.93 -4.02
CA ALA A 5 -17.29 -0.25 -3.29
C ALA A 5 -17.66 -1.41 -4.24
N VAL A 6 -18.16 -1.06 -5.44
CA VAL A 6 -18.48 -2.03 -6.51
C VAL A 6 -17.22 -2.67 -7.09
N LEU A 7 -16.05 -2.02 -7.01
CA LEU A 7 -14.79 -2.57 -7.52
C LEU A 7 -14.04 -3.40 -6.47
N THR A 8 -14.01 -2.98 -5.21
CA THR A 8 -13.14 -3.60 -4.19
C THR A 8 -13.72 -4.83 -3.50
N LEU A 9 -15.04 -4.90 -3.26
CA LEU A 9 -15.65 -6.08 -2.66
C LEU A 9 -15.56 -7.31 -3.58
N PRO A 10 -15.90 -7.21 -4.88
CA PRO A 10 -15.68 -8.32 -5.81
C PRO A 10 -14.20 -8.66 -5.92
N MET A 11 -13.31 -7.66 -5.97
CA MET A 11 -11.87 -7.89 -6.04
C MET A 11 -11.35 -8.69 -4.85
N ALA A 12 -11.65 -8.28 -3.62
CA ALA A 12 -11.19 -8.96 -2.40
C ALA A 12 -11.71 -10.41 -2.33
N LEU A 13 -12.98 -10.63 -2.71
CA LEU A 13 -13.58 -11.97 -2.75
C LEU A 13 -12.96 -12.85 -3.84
N LEU A 14 -12.71 -12.30 -5.02
CA LEU A 14 -12.07 -13.01 -6.13
C LEU A 14 -10.64 -13.41 -5.79
N VAL A 15 -9.85 -12.48 -5.23
CA VAL A 15 -8.48 -12.77 -4.78
C VAL A 15 -8.48 -13.82 -3.67
N LYS A 16 -9.35 -13.68 -2.66
CA LYS A 16 -9.47 -14.65 -1.57
C LYS A 16 -9.84 -16.04 -2.09
N ARG A 17 -10.74 -16.12 -3.07
CA ARG A 17 -11.14 -17.37 -3.73
C ARG A 17 -9.96 -17.98 -4.48
N ASP A 18 -9.23 -17.19 -5.26
CA ASP A 18 -8.09 -17.66 -6.04
C ASP A 18 -6.97 -18.16 -5.12
N PHE A 19 -6.64 -17.43 -4.06
CA PHE A 19 -5.71 -17.90 -3.03
C PHE A 19 -6.15 -19.23 -2.40
N ALA A 20 -7.44 -19.38 -2.08
CA ALA A 20 -7.95 -20.62 -1.50
C ALA A 20 -7.95 -21.81 -2.48
N ARG A 21 -8.08 -21.58 -3.79
CA ARG A 21 -8.17 -22.63 -4.81
C ARG A 21 -6.84 -22.98 -5.47
N LEU A 22 -6.00 -21.96 -5.70
CA LEU A 22 -4.80 -22.06 -6.53
C LEU A 22 -3.51 -21.83 -5.73
N GLY A 23 -3.61 -21.33 -4.49
CA GLY A 23 -2.45 -20.89 -3.70
C GLY A 23 -1.76 -19.64 -4.24
N ARG A 24 -2.37 -18.98 -5.24
CA ARG A 24 -1.89 -17.77 -5.91
C ARG A 24 -3.05 -17.05 -6.60
N VAL A 25 -2.84 -15.80 -6.99
CA VAL A 25 -3.80 -15.05 -7.80
C VAL A 25 -3.77 -15.55 -9.25
N SER A 26 -4.92 -15.67 -9.91
CA SER A 26 -4.97 -15.97 -11.35
C SER A 26 -4.63 -14.73 -12.19
N TRP A 27 -4.10 -14.93 -13.39
CA TRP A 27 -3.77 -13.82 -14.30
C TRP A 27 -4.93 -12.84 -14.57
N PRO A 28 -6.17 -13.29 -14.83
CA PRO A 28 -7.30 -12.37 -15.00
C PRO A 28 -7.59 -11.55 -13.75
N VAL A 29 -7.52 -12.15 -12.57
CA VAL A 29 -7.73 -11.44 -11.29
C VAL A 29 -6.59 -10.48 -11.01
N ALA A 30 -5.35 -10.83 -11.35
CA ALA A 30 -4.19 -9.94 -11.21
C ALA A 30 -4.28 -8.69 -12.11
N ILE A 31 -4.75 -8.86 -13.35
CA ILE A 31 -5.04 -7.72 -14.25
C ILE A 31 -6.14 -6.85 -13.64
N TRP A 32 -7.22 -7.46 -13.17
CA TRP A 32 -8.33 -6.75 -12.55
C TRP A 32 -7.91 -5.96 -11.31
N THR A 33 -7.14 -6.57 -10.40
CA THR A 33 -6.63 -5.90 -9.19
C THR A 33 -5.67 -4.77 -9.55
N GLY A 34 -4.78 -4.99 -10.53
CA GLY A 34 -3.91 -3.97 -11.07
C GLY A 34 -4.69 -2.78 -11.62
N LEU A 35 -5.71 -3.02 -12.44
CA LEU A 35 -6.57 -1.96 -12.98
C LEU A 35 -7.36 -1.24 -11.89
N ALA A 36 -7.88 -1.95 -10.89
CA ALA A 36 -8.61 -1.33 -9.79
C ALA A 36 -7.70 -0.42 -8.94
N MET A 37 -6.49 -0.88 -8.60
CA MET A 37 -5.53 -0.09 -7.81
C MET A 37 -4.99 1.11 -8.58
N HIS A 38 -4.55 0.94 -9.83
CA HIS A 38 -4.06 2.04 -10.65
C HIS A 38 -5.17 2.99 -11.07
N GLY A 39 -6.39 2.47 -11.33
CA GLY A 39 -7.57 3.28 -11.60
C GLY A 39 -7.95 4.17 -10.41
N HIS A 40 -7.89 3.65 -9.18
CA HIS A 40 -8.08 4.47 -7.98
C HIS A 40 -7.01 5.57 -7.87
N ALA A 41 -5.75 5.23 -8.14
CA ALA A 41 -4.66 6.21 -8.11
C ALA A 41 -4.89 7.33 -9.12
N LEU A 42 -5.15 6.98 -10.40
CA LEU A 42 -5.44 7.94 -11.46
C LEU A 42 -6.66 8.80 -11.15
N ALA A 43 -7.74 8.20 -10.64
CA ALA A 43 -8.93 8.94 -10.23
C ALA A 43 -8.62 9.93 -9.11
N THR A 44 -7.80 9.54 -8.12
CA THR A 44 -7.42 10.43 -7.01
C THR A 44 -6.60 11.62 -7.51
N PHE A 45 -5.65 11.41 -8.41
CA PHE A 45 -4.88 12.51 -9.01
C PHE A 45 -5.73 13.39 -9.93
N ALA A 46 -6.63 12.80 -10.71
CA ALA A 46 -7.57 13.55 -11.53
C ALA A 46 -8.49 14.42 -10.67
N ILE A 47 -9.01 13.88 -9.56
CA ILE A 47 -9.80 14.64 -8.58
C ILE A 47 -8.96 15.74 -7.94
N ALA A 48 -7.74 15.44 -7.50
CA ALA A 48 -6.84 16.45 -6.93
C ALA A 48 -6.59 17.62 -7.92
N TRP A 49 -6.57 17.34 -9.22
CA TRP A 49 -6.45 18.37 -10.25
C TRP A 49 -7.76 19.14 -10.49
N LEU A 50 -8.89 18.43 -10.62
CA LEU A 50 -10.19 19.00 -10.99
C LEU A 50 -10.89 19.73 -9.82
N ASP A 51 -10.74 19.23 -8.60
CA ASP A 51 -11.28 19.78 -7.35
C ASP A 51 -10.24 20.64 -6.60
N ARG A 52 -9.18 21.05 -7.31
CA ARG A 52 -8.09 21.85 -6.74
C ARG A 52 -8.62 23.18 -6.21
N GLY A 53 -8.29 23.49 -4.96
CA GLY A 53 -8.73 24.73 -4.31
C GLY A 53 -10.03 24.63 -3.52
N SER A 54 -10.71 23.47 -3.52
CA SER A 54 -12.02 23.31 -2.89
C SER A 54 -12.01 23.50 -1.37
N GLY A 55 -10.90 23.16 -0.69
CA GLY A 55 -10.68 23.45 0.72
C GLY A 55 -9.89 24.73 0.93
N TYR A 56 -8.77 24.87 0.22
CA TYR A 56 -7.94 26.07 0.24
C TYR A 56 -7.17 26.22 -1.09
N GLY A 57 -6.89 27.47 -1.47
CA GLY A 57 -6.11 27.77 -2.67
C GLY A 57 -4.69 27.18 -2.58
N PRO A 58 -4.19 26.46 -3.61
CA PRO A 58 -2.82 25.99 -3.64
C PRO A 58 -1.83 27.14 -3.56
N THR A 59 -0.90 27.06 -2.62
CA THR A 59 0.21 28.00 -2.45
C THR A 59 1.52 27.24 -2.39
N LEU A 60 2.66 27.93 -2.40
CA LEU A 60 3.96 27.29 -2.17
C LEU A 60 3.96 26.50 -0.83
N TRP A 61 3.27 27.01 0.19
CA TRP A 61 3.17 26.37 1.51
C TRP A 61 2.33 25.09 1.52
N SER A 62 1.48 24.85 0.52
CA SER A 62 0.80 23.57 0.35
C SER A 62 1.52 22.66 -0.65
N LEU A 63 2.05 23.24 -1.73
CA LEU A 63 2.76 22.53 -2.79
C LEU A 63 4.05 21.87 -2.29
N PHE A 64 4.86 22.58 -1.50
CA PHE A 64 6.11 22.02 -0.99
C PHE A 64 5.89 20.81 -0.07
N PRO A 65 5.17 20.91 1.06
CA PRO A 65 4.95 19.76 1.94
C PRO A 65 4.10 18.66 1.27
N GLY A 66 3.07 19.02 0.48
CA GLY A 66 2.28 18.04 -0.24
C GLY A 66 3.10 17.29 -1.29
N GLY A 67 3.95 18.01 -2.03
CA GLY A 67 4.89 17.45 -3.00
C GLY A 67 5.93 16.53 -2.36
N THR A 68 6.54 16.92 -1.24
CA THR A 68 7.49 16.06 -0.51
C THR A 68 6.82 14.81 0.04
N ILE A 69 5.63 14.92 0.65
CA ILE A 69 4.87 13.75 1.12
C ILE A 69 4.56 12.80 -0.06
N THR A 70 4.19 13.37 -1.21
CA THR A 70 3.92 12.59 -2.42
C THR A 70 5.16 11.83 -2.90
N ALA A 71 6.30 12.52 -2.96
CA ALA A 71 7.58 11.94 -3.37
C ALA A 71 8.07 10.87 -2.39
N LEU A 72 7.91 11.09 -1.08
CA LEU A 72 8.23 10.10 -0.05
C LEU A 72 7.36 8.85 -0.21
N GLY A 73 6.05 9.01 -0.45
CA GLY A 73 5.16 7.89 -0.73
C GLY A 73 5.60 7.07 -1.95
N ALA A 74 5.93 7.75 -3.05
CA ALA A 74 6.46 7.11 -4.25
C ALA A 74 7.79 6.38 -4.00
N HIS A 75 8.67 6.97 -3.19
CA HIS A 75 9.93 6.34 -2.81
C HIS A 75 9.74 5.07 -1.99
N VAL A 76 8.80 5.07 -1.03
CA VAL A 76 8.46 3.87 -0.24
C VAL A 76 7.92 2.75 -1.15
N ILE A 77 7.06 3.08 -2.13
CA ILE A 77 6.58 2.10 -3.13
C ILE A 77 7.75 1.53 -3.93
N TYR A 78 8.67 2.38 -4.39
CA TYR A 78 9.87 1.96 -5.12
C TYR A 78 10.72 0.99 -4.30
N LEU A 79 10.99 1.29 -3.03
CA LEU A 79 11.74 0.39 -2.13
C LEU A 79 11.02 -0.95 -1.93
N GLY A 80 9.69 -0.93 -1.83
CA GLY A 80 8.90 -2.15 -1.71
C GLY A 80 8.99 -3.04 -2.95
N ARG A 81 8.86 -2.44 -4.14
CA ARG A 81 9.02 -3.17 -5.41
C ARG A 81 10.44 -3.69 -5.61
N LYS A 82 11.44 -2.92 -5.22
CA LYS A 82 12.85 -3.34 -5.25
C LYS A 82 13.09 -4.55 -4.35
N ALA A 83 12.52 -4.57 -3.14
CA ALA A 83 12.63 -5.71 -2.22
C ALA A 83 11.94 -6.97 -2.77
N TYR A 84 10.79 -6.83 -3.44
CA TYR A 84 10.12 -7.97 -4.08
C TYR A 84 10.92 -8.57 -5.24
N GLY A 85 11.66 -7.73 -5.97
CA GLY A 85 12.54 -8.11 -7.09
C GLY A 85 11.82 -8.63 -8.34
N ASP A 86 10.57 -9.07 -8.21
CA ASP A 86 9.76 -9.68 -9.26
C ASP A 86 8.31 -9.16 -9.17
N GLN A 87 7.80 -8.59 -10.27
CA GLN A 87 6.42 -8.09 -10.34
C GLN A 87 5.39 -9.20 -10.13
N ALA A 88 5.70 -10.45 -10.51
CA ALA A 88 4.78 -11.56 -10.30
C ALA A 88 4.49 -11.77 -8.80
N ARG A 89 5.44 -11.48 -7.91
CA ARG A 89 5.22 -11.53 -6.46
C ARG A 89 4.34 -10.36 -5.99
N VAL A 90 4.53 -9.16 -6.55
CA VAL A 90 3.76 -7.96 -6.18
C VAL A 90 2.27 -8.15 -6.46
N TYR A 91 1.92 -8.84 -7.54
CA TYR A 91 0.54 -9.14 -7.91
C TYR A 91 0.00 -10.47 -7.35
N GLY A 92 0.77 -11.17 -6.50
CA GLY A 92 0.39 -12.46 -5.94
C GLY A 92 0.32 -13.61 -6.97
N LEU A 93 0.92 -13.44 -8.14
CA LEU A 93 1.04 -14.49 -9.17
C LEU A 93 2.07 -15.56 -8.80
N LYS A 94 2.98 -15.24 -7.88
CA LYS A 94 4.09 -16.09 -7.42
C LYS A 94 4.30 -15.92 -5.92
N GLU A 95 4.09 -17.00 -5.17
CA GLU A 95 4.17 -17.05 -3.70
C GLU A 95 5.25 -18.04 -3.25
N ASN A 96 6.51 -17.80 -3.65
CA ASN A 96 7.62 -18.74 -3.40
C ASN A 96 8.57 -18.32 -2.28
N GLU A 97 8.38 -17.13 -1.72
CA GLU A 97 9.30 -16.54 -0.74
C GLU A 97 8.54 -15.52 0.13
N LEU A 98 8.75 -15.58 1.44
CA LEU A 98 8.25 -14.56 2.36
C LEU A 98 9.24 -13.38 2.39
N ILE A 99 8.81 -12.23 1.87
CA ILE A 99 9.66 -11.03 1.79
C ILE A 99 9.67 -10.30 3.13
N GLU A 100 10.77 -10.45 3.87
CA GLU A 100 10.97 -9.84 5.20
C GLU A 100 12.19 -8.91 5.28
N HIS A 101 12.82 -8.60 4.15
CA HIS A 101 14.03 -7.77 4.07
C HIS A 101 13.76 -6.37 3.46
N GLY A 102 14.77 -5.49 3.50
CA GLY A 102 14.64 -4.12 2.99
C GLY A 102 13.58 -3.32 3.76
N ILE A 103 12.70 -2.62 3.04
CA ILE A 103 11.63 -1.81 3.66
C ILE A 103 10.62 -2.66 4.44
N TYR A 104 10.51 -3.97 4.13
CA TYR A 104 9.63 -4.90 4.81
C TYR A 104 10.08 -5.24 6.24
N ARG A 105 11.31 -4.90 6.64
CA ARG A 105 11.74 -4.99 8.04
C ARG A 105 11.03 -4.00 8.97
N ARG A 106 10.49 -2.90 8.44
CA ARG A 106 9.85 -1.82 9.21
C ARG A 106 8.33 -1.84 9.16
N SER A 107 7.78 -2.49 8.14
CA SER A 107 6.35 -2.58 7.88
C SER A 107 6.06 -3.83 7.08
N ARG A 108 5.01 -4.55 7.44
CA ARG A 108 4.53 -5.67 6.61
C ARG A 108 3.83 -5.18 5.33
N ASN A 109 3.37 -3.92 5.30
CA ASN A 109 2.56 -3.35 4.21
C ASN A 109 3.09 -1.97 3.72
N PRO A 110 4.40 -1.84 3.40
CA PRO A 110 5.02 -0.54 3.13
C PRO A 110 4.50 0.09 1.83
N GLN A 111 4.25 -0.71 0.79
CA GLN A 111 3.74 -0.19 -0.49
C GLN A 111 2.36 0.46 -0.33
N TYR A 112 1.47 -0.16 0.43
CA TYR A 112 0.15 0.39 0.75
C TYR A 112 0.22 1.71 1.51
N LEU A 113 1.14 1.81 2.47
CA LEU A 113 1.41 3.08 3.15
C LEU A 113 1.96 4.14 2.18
N GLY A 114 2.86 3.75 1.28
CA GLY A 114 3.39 4.63 0.26
C GLY A 114 2.30 5.18 -0.67
N TYR A 115 1.34 4.36 -1.09
CA TYR A 115 0.17 4.82 -1.85
C TYR A 115 -0.68 5.82 -1.06
N TRP A 116 -0.94 5.53 0.21
CA TRP A 116 -1.70 6.44 1.06
C TRP A 116 -1.01 7.80 1.23
N LEU A 117 0.30 7.80 1.52
CA LEU A 117 1.11 9.03 1.56
C LEU A 117 1.05 9.78 0.23
N MET A 118 1.19 9.06 -0.89
CA MET A 118 1.13 9.64 -2.22
C MET A 118 -0.21 10.37 -2.48
N PHE A 119 -1.34 9.79 -2.04
CA PHE A 119 -2.66 10.40 -2.21
C PHE A 119 -2.92 11.55 -1.25
N VAL A 120 -2.50 11.43 0.02
CA VAL A 120 -2.61 12.52 1.00
C VAL A 120 -1.74 13.70 0.59
N GLY A 121 -0.51 13.46 0.13
CA GLY A 121 0.37 14.52 -0.37
C GLY A 121 -0.23 15.26 -1.56
N ALA A 122 -0.84 14.54 -2.51
CA ALA A 122 -1.54 15.15 -3.64
C ALA A 122 -2.75 15.98 -3.20
N ALA A 123 -3.52 15.50 -2.23
CA ALA A 123 -4.66 16.23 -1.66
C ALA A 123 -4.22 17.52 -0.93
N ILE A 124 -3.09 17.48 -0.20
CA ILE A 124 -2.48 18.65 0.43
C ILE A 124 -2.00 19.63 -0.64
N ALA A 125 -1.21 19.17 -1.61
CA ALA A 125 -0.64 20.03 -2.65
C ALA A 125 -1.74 20.78 -3.42
N SER A 126 -2.86 20.10 -3.70
CA SER A 126 -4.01 20.65 -4.41
C SER A 126 -5.02 21.41 -3.52
N GLY A 127 -4.96 21.30 -2.20
CA GLY A 127 -5.99 21.80 -1.31
C GLY A 127 -7.39 21.24 -1.59
N SER A 128 -7.48 20.01 -2.11
CA SER A 128 -8.73 19.35 -2.48
C SER A 128 -9.28 18.51 -1.33
N LEU A 129 -10.45 18.88 -0.81
CA LEU A 129 -11.16 18.09 0.21
C LEU A 129 -11.66 16.76 -0.38
N LEU A 130 -12.04 16.74 -1.66
CA LEU A 130 -12.52 15.52 -2.30
C LEU A 130 -11.39 14.49 -2.48
N ALA A 131 -10.18 14.95 -2.85
CA ALA A 131 -9.01 14.08 -2.94
C ALA A 131 -8.64 13.49 -1.57
N PHE A 132 -8.75 14.27 -0.49
CA PHE A 132 -8.58 13.77 0.88
C PHE A 132 -9.59 12.67 1.23
N GLY A 133 -10.86 12.88 0.88
CA GLY A 133 -11.92 11.87 1.07
C GLY A 133 -11.59 10.57 0.33
N PHE A 134 -11.09 10.65 -0.90
CA PHE A 134 -10.66 9.48 -1.67
C PHE A 134 -9.43 8.79 -1.08
N ALA A 135 -8.44 9.54 -0.60
CA ALA A 135 -7.28 8.99 0.09
C ALA A 135 -7.69 8.22 1.37
N PHE A 136 -8.67 8.75 2.11
CA PHE A 136 -9.22 8.08 3.30
C PHE A 136 -10.00 6.80 2.94
N ILE A 137 -10.86 6.86 1.92
CA ILE A 137 -11.58 5.68 1.42
C ILE A 137 -10.60 4.58 0.98
N PHE A 138 -9.53 4.95 0.28
CA PHE A 138 -8.47 4.02 -0.11
C PHE A 138 -7.85 3.32 1.11
N ALA A 139 -7.52 4.08 2.17
CA ALA A 139 -6.94 3.53 3.39
C ALA A 139 -7.84 2.46 4.01
N LEU A 140 -9.15 2.72 4.10
CA LEU A 140 -10.13 1.77 4.64
C LEU A 140 -10.25 0.51 3.79
N LEU A 141 -10.31 0.67 2.46
CA LEU A 141 -10.41 -0.45 1.53
C LEU A 141 -9.17 -1.35 1.59
N VAL A 142 -7.99 -0.74 1.62
CA VAL A 142 -6.72 -1.45 1.74
C VAL A 142 -6.58 -2.11 3.11
N HIS A 143 -6.99 -1.45 4.20
CA HIS A 143 -7.00 -2.06 5.53
C HIS A 143 -7.87 -3.33 5.57
N GLY A 144 -9.08 -3.25 4.99
CA GLY A 144 -9.97 -4.41 4.84
C GLY A 144 -9.34 -5.52 4.00
N TYR A 145 -8.72 -5.17 2.86
CA TYR A 145 -8.03 -6.14 2.00
C TYR A 145 -6.90 -6.87 2.74
N ILE A 146 -6.01 -6.13 3.40
CA ILE A 146 -4.88 -6.68 4.17
C ILE A 146 -5.39 -7.68 5.21
N THR A 147 -6.35 -7.25 6.03
CA THR A 147 -6.81 -8.03 7.19
C THR A 147 -7.68 -9.24 6.83
N ILE A 148 -8.46 -9.16 5.75
CA ILE A 148 -9.45 -10.20 5.40
C ILE A 148 -8.91 -11.17 4.34
N VAL A 149 -7.96 -10.73 3.52
CA VAL A 149 -7.46 -11.48 2.35
C VAL A 149 -5.99 -11.81 2.50
N GLU A 150 -5.13 -10.80 2.58
CA GLU A 150 -3.67 -10.97 2.46
C GLU A 150 -3.05 -11.64 3.68
N GLU A 151 -3.20 -11.08 4.89
CA GLU A 151 -2.59 -11.67 6.09
C GLU A 151 -3.11 -13.09 6.38
N PRO A 152 -4.42 -13.41 6.24
CA PRO A 152 -4.89 -14.77 6.37
C PRO A 152 -4.31 -15.72 5.32
N HIS A 153 -4.09 -15.26 4.08
CA HIS A 153 -3.45 -16.05 3.05
C HIS A 153 -1.98 -16.32 3.39
N LEU A 154 -1.21 -15.28 3.71
CA LEU A 154 0.21 -15.39 4.10
C LEU A 154 0.39 -16.30 5.31
N LYS A 155 -0.51 -16.21 6.30
CA LYS A 155 -0.50 -17.10 7.47
C LYS A 155 -0.77 -18.57 7.10
N ARG A 156 -1.65 -18.84 6.14
CA ARG A 156 -1.92 -20.21 5.67
C ARG A 156 -0.77 -20.76 4.83
N HIS A 157 -0.17 -19.92 4.00
CA HIS A 157 0.86 -20.31 3.04
C HIS A 157 2.24 -20.50 3.67
N PHE A 158 2.67 -19.55 4.51
CA PHE A 158 3.98 -19.55 5.16
C PHE A 158 3.95 -19.99 6.64
N GLY A 159 2.77 -20.17 7.23
CA GLY A 159 2.62 -20.80 8.55
C GLY A 159 3.38 -20.09 9.68
N ALA A 160 4.32 -20.82 10.28
CA ALA A 160 5.10 -20.37 11.44
C ALA A 160 5.99 -19.17 11.10
N ASP A 161 6.63 -19.17 9.92
CA ASP A 161 7.54 -18.10 9.50
C ASP A 161 6.83 -16.75 9.45
N TYR A 162 5.61 -16.72 8.88
CA TYR A 162 4.79 -15.51 8.86
C TYR A 162 4.34 -15.09 10.27
N THR A 163 4.08 -16.04 11.15
CA THR A 163 3.70 -15.75 12.54
C THR A 163 4.86 -15.09 13.31
N ILE A 164 6.08 -15.60 13.16
CA ILE A 164 7.30 -15.01 13.73
C ILE A 164 7.54 -13.62 13.15
N TYR A 165 7.39 -13.46 11.83
CA TYR A 165 7.50 -12.17 11.18
C TYR A 165 6.49 -11.14 11.73
N CYS A 166 5.24 -11.53 11.97
CA CYS A 166 4.23 -10.67 12.57
C CYS A 166 4.54 -10.21 14.00
N GLN A 167 5.32 -10.98 14.76
CA GLN A 167 5.75 -10.61 16.12
C GLN A 167 6.87 -9.56 16.09
N ARG A 168 7.72 -9.60 15.06
CA ARG A 168 8.86 -8.68 14.91
C ARG A 168 8.50 -7.38 14.20
N VAL A 169 7.52 -7.42 13.28
CA VAL A 169 7.23 -6.29 12.38
C VAL A 169 5.76 -5.90 12.45
N ALA A 170 5.52 -4.60 12.70
CA ALA A 170 4.17 -4.06 12.73
C ALA A 170 3.50 -4.07 11.35
N ARG A 171 2.16 -4.08 11.33
CA ARG A 171 1.38 -4.10 10.10
C ARG A 171 1.68 -2.89 9.20
N TYR A 172 1.74 -1.69 9.78
CA TYR A 172 1.89 -0.43 9.03
C TYR A 172 3.21 0.26 9.28
N PHE A 173 3.61 0.50 10.52
CA PHE A 173 4.94 1.01 10.83
C PHE A 173 5.32 0.67 12.26
N HIS A 174 6.58 0.27 12.44
CA HIS A 174 7.23 0.19 13.73
C HIS A 174 8.48 1.07 13.67
N VAL A 175 8.70 1.92 14.69
CA VAL A 175 9.90 2.74 14.81
C VAL A 175 10.69 2.22 16.01
N ASP A 176 11.50 1.19 15.80
CA ASP A 176 12.48 0.77 16.80
C ASP A 176 13.77 1.55 16.62
N ALA A 177 13.79 2.80 17.10
CA ALA A 177 15.01 3.61 17.14
C ALA A 177 16.13 2.95 17.98
N SER A 178 15.79 2.01 18.87
CA SER A 178 16.74 1.34 19.76
C SER A 178 17.48 0.16 19.12
N GLU A 179 16.94 -0.48 18.08
CA GLU A 179 17.60 -1.56 17.35
C GLU A 179 18.59 -1.01 16.30
N ASP A 180 18.21 0.06 15.61
CA ASP A 180 19.06 0.71 14.60
C ASP A 180 20.33 1.30 15.27
N LEU A 181 20.20 1.92 16.46
CA LEU A 181 21.35 2.44 17.23
C LEU A 181 22.26 1.32 17.77
N LYS A 182 21.71 0.20 18.22
CA LYS A 182 22.51 -0.93 18.71
C LYS A 182 23.29 -1.61 17.58
N ARG A 183 22.73 -1.67 16.38
CA ARG A 183 23.40 -2.20 15.18
C ARG A 183 24.50 -1.27 14.66
N GLU A 184 24.27 0.03 14.60
CA GLU A 184 25.31 1.00 14.24
C GLU A 184 26.52 0.95 15.19
N LEU A 185 26.29 0.61 16.47
CA LEU A 185 27.35 0.44 17.47
C LEU A 185 28.01 -0.95 17.45
N THR A 186 27.46 -1.94 16.76
CA THR A 186 28.05 -3.29 16.65
C THR A 186 28.68 -3.59 15.28
N ASP A 187 28.25 -2.89 14.23
CA ASP A 187 28.77 -3.03 12.86
C ASP A 187 29.79 -1.92 12.49
N GLY A 188 30.14 -1.01 13.42
CA GLY A 188 31.14 0.06 13.25
C GLY A 188 32.33 -0.10 14.20
#